data_AF-A0A8T0ILU4-F1
#
_entry.id   AF-A0A8T0ILU4-F1
#
_cell.length_a   1.000
_cell.length_b   1.000
_cell.length_c   1.000
_cell.angle_alpha   90.00
_cell.angle_beta   90.00
_cell.angle_gamma   90.00
#
_symmetry.space_group_name_H-M   'P 1'
#
loop_
_entity.id
_entity.type
_entity.pdbx_description
1 polymer ?
#
loop_
_entity_poly.entity_id
_entity_poly.type
_entity_poly.pdbx_seq_one_letter_code
_entity_poly.pdbx_strand_id
1 'polypeptide(L)'
;MMCDIIFAGERAQFGQPELNLGTIPGIGGTQRLIREVGKSRAMEMVLTGKHFMGAQEAVQRGLACRVVPGEDEALVAEAISFAKEISKQSKPVVALAKESVNTAYETGLMEA
;
A
#
# COMPACT_ATOMS: atom_id res chain seq x y z
N MET A 1 4.33 1.39 1.17
CA MET A 1 3.55 1.45 -0.08
C MET A 1 4.49 1.37 -1.28
N MET A 2 5.23 0.25 -1.41
CA MET A 2 6.12 0.03 -2.55
C MET A 2 5.70 -1.17 -3.40
N CYS A 3 4.90 -2.06 -2.82
CA CYS A 3 4.27 -3.16 -3.54
C CYS A 3 3.11 -2.63 -4.37
N ASP A 4 2.84 -3.26 -5.52
CA ASP A 4 1.69 -2.90 -6.36
C ASP A 4 0.36 -3.33 -5.71
N ILE A 5 0.38 -4.39 -4.89
CA ILE A 5 -0.80 -4.98 -4.24
C ILE A 5 -0.44 -5.32 -2.79
N ILE A 6 -1.31 -4.92 -1.86
CA ILE A 6 -1.13 -5.13 -0.42
C ILE A 6 -2.34 -5.91 0.10
N PHE A 7 -2.10 -7.07 0.70
CA PHE A 7 -3.06 -7.76 1.56
C PHE A 7 -2.66 -7.54 3.02
N ALA A 8 -3.65 -7.33 3.88
CA ALA A 8 -3.43 -7.06 5.29
C ALA A 8 -4.06 -8.15 6.15
N GLY A 9 -3.36 -8.63 7.18
CA GLY A 9 -4.00 -9.41 8.24
C GLY A 9 -4.90 -8.52 9.10
N GLU A 10 -5.88 -9.09 9.79
CA GLU A 10 -6.84 -8.33 10.63
C GLU A 10 -6.18 -7.45 11.70
N ARG A 11 -5.04 -7.90 12.23
CA ARG A 11 -4.27 -7.20 13.27
C ARG A 11 -3.24 -6.20 12.72
N ALA A 12 -3.14 -6.04 11.40
CA ALA A 12 -2.15 -5.16 10.78
C ALA A 12 -2.40 -3.69 11.15
N GLN A 13 -1.30 -2.98 11.38
CA GLN A 13 -1.28 -1.55 11.66
C GLN A 13 -0.29 -0.83 10.74
N PHE A 14 -0.71 0.31 10.19
CA PHE A 14 0.05 1.11 9.24
C PHE A 14 0.33 2.50 9.83
N GLY A 15 1.59 2.92 9.87
CA GLY A 15 2.00 4.20 10.46
C GLY A 15 3.33 4.70 9.90
N GLN A 16 3.72 5.93 10.26
CA GLN A 16 5.02 6.54 9.94
C GLN A 16 5.63 7.12 11.24
N PRO A 17 6.29 6.29 12.07
CA PRO A 17 6.77 6.68 13.40
C PRO A 17 8.09 7.47 13.39
N GLU A 18 8.65 7.78 12.22
CA GLU A 18 9.99 8.37 12.03
C GLU A 18 10.20 9.67 12.82
N LEU A 19 9.15 10.49 12.99
CA LEU A 19 9.23 11.73 13.76
C LEU A 19 9.60 11.49 15.22
N ASN A 20 9.20 10.37 15.81
CA ASN A 20 9.59 10.02 17.19
C ASN A 20 11.09 9.72 17.31
N LEU A 21 11.76 9.42 16.19
CA LEU A 21 13.19 9.16 16.11
C LEU A 21 13.97 10.42 15.70
N GLY A 22 13.31 11.57 15.54
CA GLY A 22 13.94 12.81 15.11
C GLY A 22 14.29 12.85 13.62
N THR A 23 13.62 12.04 12.78
CA THR A 23 13.83 12.00 11.33
C THR A 23 12.51 12.04 10.57
N ILE A 24 12.56 12.19 9.25
CA ILE A 24 11.38 12.18 8.38
C ILE A 24 11.16 10.78 7.78
N PRO A 25 9.96 10.48 7.28
CA PRO A 25 9.71 9.30 6.45
C PRO A 25 10.43 9.34 5.09
N GLY A 26 11.72 9.05 5.11
CA GLY A 26 12.66 9.30 4.01
C GLY A 26 12.58 8.31 2.83
N ILE A 27 11.98 7.13 3.01
CA ILE A 27 11.90 6.09 1.96
C ILE A 27 10.62 6.27 1.13
N GLY A 28 10.31 7.53 0.79
CA GLY A 28 9.11 7.89 0.02
C GLY A 28 7.82 7.93 0.83
N GLY A 29 7.86 7.83 2.17
CA GLY A 29 6.67 7.81 3.02
C GLY A 29 5.86 9.10 2.91
N THR A 30 6.53 10.24 2.84
CA THR A 30 5.87 11.55 2.66
C THR A 30 5.20 11.71 1.29
N GLN A 31 5.72 11.05 0.25
CA GLN A 31 5.24 11.14 -1.13
C GLN A 31 4.12 10.13 -1.42
N ARG A 32 4.26 8.90 -0.93
CA ARG A 32 3.32 7.80 -1.22
C ARG A 32 2.11 7.84 -0.30
N LEU A 33 2.29 8.15 0.99
CA LEU A 33 1.17 8.14 1.94
C LEU A 33 0.07 9.12 1.55
N ILE A 34 0.45 10.32 1.11
CA ILE A 34 -0.52 11.34 0.71
C ILE A 34 -1.39 10.91 -0.48
N ARG A 35 -0.85 10.09 -1.39
CA ARG A 35 -1.61 9.57 -2.54
C ARG A 35 -2.63 8.52 -2.11
N GLU A 36 -2.31 7.71 -1.09
CA GLU A 36 -3.22 6.67 -0.59
C GLU A 36 -4.31 7.22 0.33
N VAL A 37 -3.96 8.07 1.30
CA VAL A 37 -4.89 8.44 2.40
C VAL A 37 -5.31 9.92 2.40
N GLY A 38 -4.79 10.71 1.45
CA GLY A 38 -5.06 12.14 1.33
C GLY A 38 -4.29 13.01 2.33
N LYS A 39 -4.27 14.32 2.06
CA LYS A 39 -3.41 15.31 2.76
C LYS A 39 -3.64 15.35 4.27
N SER A 40 -4.87 15.52 4.72
CA SER A 40 -5.14 15.75 6.16
C SER A 40 -4.69 14.57 7.02
N ARG A 41 -4.96 13.35 6.56
CA ARG A 41 -4.60 12.13 7.29
C ARG A 41 -3.13 11.81 7.20
N ALA A 42 -2.51 11.97 6.03
CA ALA A 42 -1.07 11.82 5.91
C ALA A 42 -0.33 12.76 6.88
N MET A 43 -0.82 14.00 7.03
CA MET A 43 -0.26 14.94 7.99
C MET A 43 -0.47 14.52 9.44
N GLU A 44 -1.65 14.03 9.82
CA GLU A 44 -1.89 13.47 11.16
C GLU A 44 -0.92 12.33 11.46
N MET A 45 -0.78 11.36 10.56
CA MET A 45 0.09 10.20 10.75
C MET A 45 1.57 10.61 10.83
N VAL A 46 2.03 11.43 9.89
CA VAL A 46 3.45 11.83 9.80
C VAL A 46 3.84 12.80 10.91
N LEU A 47 3.06 13.85 11.15
CA LEU A 47 3.44 14.90 12.12
C LEU A 47 3.29 14.46 13.57
N THR A 48 2.37 13.52 13.85
CA THR A 48 2.26 12.95 15.22
C THR A 48 3.19 11.79 15.45
N GLY A 49 3.53 11.01 14.41
CA GLY A 49 4.27 9.76 14.51
C GLY A 49 3.58 8.70 15.39
N LYS A 50 2.32 8.91 15.79
CA LYS A 50 1.62 8.11 16.82
C LYS A 50 0.34 7.46 16.30
N HIS A 51 -0.22 7.98 15.23
CA HIS A 51 -1.45 7.43 14.67
C HIS A 51 -1.14 6.23 13.76
N PHE A 52 -1.66 5.07 14.14
CA PHE A 52 -1.60 3.84 13.35
C PHE A 52 -2.99 3.51 12.81
N MET A 53 -3.08 3.39 11.49
CA MET A 53 -4.26 2.98 10.77
C MET A 53 -4.42 1.45 10.83
N GLY A 54 -5.59 0.96 11.19
CA GLY A 54 -5.90 -0.48 11.21
C GLY A 54 -6.17 -1.05 9.82
N ALA A 55 -6.14 -2.39 9.70
CA ALA A 55 -6.33 -3.10 8.42
C ALA A 55 -7.62 -2.74 7.68
N GLN A 56 -8.75 -2.67 8.38
CA GLN A 56 -10.04 -2.33 7.78
C GLN A 56 -10.08 -0.92 7.22
N GLU A 57 -9.52 0.04 7.96
CA GLU A 57 -9.40 1.42 7.50
C GLU A 57 -8.44 1.52 6.30
N ALA A 58 -7.35 0.76 6.31
CA ALA A 58 -6.42 0.70 5.18
C ALA A 58 -7.11 0.24 3.89
N VAL A 59 -8.01 -0.75 3.96
CA VAL A 59 -8.81 -1.18 2.81
C VAL A 59 -9.82 -0.12 2.38
N GLN A 60 -10.54 0.49 3.33
CA GLN A 60 -11.51 1.54 3.01
C GLN A 60 -10.87 2.76 2.33
N ARG A 61 -9.57 3.01 2.58
CA ARG A 61 -8.82 4.11 1.97
C ARG A 61 -8.07 3.72 0.70
N GLY A 62 -8.07 2.45 0.31
CA GLY A 62 -7.35 1.97 -0.88
C GLY A 62 -5.87 1.64 -0.65
N LEU A 63 -5.35 1.88 0.55
CA LEU A 63 -3.98 1.53 0.93
C LEU A 63 -3.72 0.02 0.88
N ALA A 64 -4.74 -0.79 1.18
CA ALA A 64 -4.72 -2.24 1.05
C ALA A 64 -5.87 -2.72 0.18
N CYS A 65 -5.68 -3.82 -0.55
CA CYS A 65 -6.70 -4.38 -1.43
C CYS A 65 -7.78 -5.15 -0.67
N ARG A 66 -7.39 -5.91 0.36
CA ARG A 66 -8.31 -6.66 1.23
C ARG A 66 -7.69 -6.99 2.58
N VAL A 67 -8.55 -7.25 3.55
CA VAL A 67 -8.17 -7.86 4.83
C VAL A 67 -8.37 -9.37 4.71
N VAL A 68 -7.36 -10.14 5.12
CA VAL A 68 -7.44 -11.60 5.22
C VAL A 68 -7.64 -11.99 6.68
N PRO A 69 -8.75 -12.66 7.02
CA PRO A 69 -9.03 -13.10 8.38
C PRO A 69 -8.17 -14.29 8.80
N GLY A 70 -7.95 -14.43 10.10
CA GLY A 70 -7.23 -15.56 10.69
C GLY A 70 -5.76 -15.27 11.02
N GLU A 71 -4.97 -16.34 11.10
CA GLU A 71 -3.54 -16.28 11.40
C GLU A 71 -2.70 -15.90 10.17
N ASP A 72 -1.44 -15.52 10.40
CA ASP A 72 -0.54 -15.01 9.36
C ASP A 72 -0.31 -16.03 8.23
N GLU A 73 -0.38 -17.33 8.50
CA GLU A 73 -0.31 -18.38 7.48
C GLU A 73 -1.43 -18.29 6.45
N ALA A 74 -2.64 -17.88 6.87
CA ALA A 74 -3.77 -17.70 5.97
C ALA A 74 -3.53 -16.51 5.02
N LEU A 75 -2.95 -15.42 5.53
CA LEU A 75 -2.57 -14.26 4.73
C LEU A 75 -1.53 -14.65 3.65
N VAL A 76 -0.50 -15.41 4.02
CA VAL A 76 0.53 -15.87 3.07
C VAL A 76 -0.06 -16.82 2.03
N ALA A 77 -0.91 -17.76 2.45
CA ALA A 77 -1.58 -18.69 1.54
C ALA A 77 -2.45 -17.95 0.51
N GLU A 78 -3.24 -16.96 0.95
CA GLU A 78 -4.06 -16.11 0.08
C GLU A 78 -3.19 -15.31 -0.90
N ALA A 79 -2.11 -14.68 -0.43
CA ALA A 79 -1.19 -13.93 -1.27
C ALA A 79 -0.54 -14.80 -2.36
N ILE A 80 -0.11 -16.02 -2.02
CA ILE A 80 0.46 -16.97 -2.98
C ILE A 80 -0.61 -17.47 -3.96
N SER A 81 -1.81 -17.77 -3.48
CA SER A 81 -2.93 -18.18 -4.32
C SER A 81 -3.24 -17.11 -5.38
N PHE A 82 -3.37 -15.86 -4.95
CA PHE A 82 -3.59 -14.71 -5.82
C PHE A 82 -2.43 -14.48 -6.82
N ALA A 83 -1.18 -14.58 -6.36
CA ALA A 83 -0.02 -14.48 -7.25
C ALA A 83 -0.03 -15.58 -8.34
N LYS A 84 -0.51 -16.79 -8.02
CA LYS A 84 -0.69 -17.86 -9.02
C LYS A 84 -1.73 -17.48 -10.06
N GLU A 85 -2.77 -16.73 -9.73
CA GLU A 85 -3.76 -16.24 -10.71
C GLU A 85 -3.12 -15.27 -11.71
N ILE A 86 -2.32 -14.32 -11.22
CA ILE A 86 -1.54 -13.41 -12.08
C ILE A 86 -0.57 -14.21 -12.95
N SER A 87 0.09 -15.24 -12.39
CA SER A 87 1.08 -16.03 -13.12
C SER A 87 0.52 -16.81 -14.33
N LYS A 88 -0.80 -17.04 -14.38
CA LYS A 88 -1.48 -17.68 -15.53
C LYS A 88 -1.65 -16.74 -16.72
N GLN A 89 -1.47 -15.43 -16.53
CA GLN A 89 -1.62 -14.42 -17.57
C GLN A 89 -0.37 -14.32 -18.46
N SER A 90 -0.52 -13.68 -19.63
CA SER A 90 0.61 -13.43 -20.53
C SER A 90 1.65 -12.52 -19.86
N LYS A 91 2.87 -13.03 -19.67
CA LYS A 91 3.99 -12.31 -19.03
C LYS A 91 4.25 -10.91 -19.63
N PRO A 92 4.41 -10.73 -20.96
CA PRO A 92 4.65 -9.40 -21.51
C PRO A 92 3.46 -8.45 -21.29
N VAL A 93 2.23 -8.96 -21.30
CA VAL A 93 1.03 -8.14 -21.06
C VAL A 93 0.95 -7.69 -19.60
N VAL A 94 1.23 -8.57 -18.65
CA VAL A 94 1.28 -8.23 -17.22
C VAL A 94 2.34 -7.15 -16.96
N ALA A 95 3.52 -7.28 -17.57
CA ALA A 95 4.59 -6.30 -17.42
C ALA A 95 4.17 -4.91 -17.94
N LEU A 96 3.61 -4.85 -19.16
CA LEU A 96 3.12 -3.60 -19.75
C LEU A 96 1.97 -2.97 -18.95
N ALA A 97 1.02 -3.79 -18.48
CA ALA A 97 -0.08 -3.30 -17.66
C ALA A 97 0.42 -2.71 -16.34
N LYS A 98 1.35 -3.41 -15.67
CA LYS A 98 1.99 -2.91 -14.43
C LYS A 98 2.73 -1.60 -14.66
N GLU A 99 3.51 -1.51 -15.74
CA GLU A 99 4.24 -0.29 -16.10
C GLU A 99 3.28 0.87 -16.33
N SER A 100 2.22 0.66 -17.12
CA SER A 100 1.22 1.70 -17.43
C SER A 100 0.54 2.23 -16.15
N VAL A 101 0.14 1.34 -15.24
CA VAL A 101 -0.48 1.75 -13.96
C VAL A 101 0.51 2.51 -13.08
N ASN A 102 1.77 2.09 -13.03
CA ASN A 102 2.78 2.78 -12.23
C ASN A 102 3.11 4.17 -12.78
N THR A 103 3.21 4.32 -14.11
CA THR A 103 3.37 5.63 -14.74
C THR A 103 2.18 6.54 -14.42
N ALA A 104 0.95 6.03 -14.54
CA ALA A 104 -0.25 6.79 -14.21
C ALA A 104 -0.34 7.21 -12.74
N TYR A 105 0.24 6.43 -11.82
CA TYR A 105 0.29 6.76 -10.41
C TYR A 105 1.32 7.86 -10.08
N GLU A 106 2.42 7.92 -10.84
CA GLU A 106 3.49 8.88 -10.60
C GLU A 106 3.32 10.21 -11.34
N THR A 107 2.55 10.22 -12.42
CA THR A 107 2.41 11.34 -13.37
C THR A 107 0.96 11.79 -13.57
N GLY A 108 0.74 12.90 -14.29
CA GLY A 108 -0.61 13.34 -14.66
C GLY A 108 -1.18 12.58 -15.86
N LEU A 109 -2.49 12.70 -16.12
CA LEU A 109 -3.17 12.00 -17.24
C LEU A 109 -2.57 12.30 -18.63
N MET A 110 -1.91 13.44 -18.82
CA MET A 110 -1.26 13.77 -20.11
C MET A 110 0.09 13.07 -20.29
N GLU A 111 0.66 12.51 -19.24
CA GLU A 111 2.02 11.94 -19.17
C GLU A 111 2.01 10.41 -18.99
N ALA A 112 0.83 9.83 -18.72
CA ALA A 112 0.59 8.41 -18.49
C ALA A 112 0.16 7.67 -19.77
#